data_AF-A0A1Y6JU88-F1
#
_entry.id   AF-A0A1Y6JU88-F1
#
_cell.length_a   1.000
_cell.length_b   1.000
_cell.length_c   1.000
_cell.angle_alpha   90.00
_cell.angle_beta   90.00
_cell.angle_gamma   90.00
#
_symmetry.space_group_name_H-M   'P 1'
#
loop_
_entity.id
_entity.type
_entity.pdbx_description
1 polymer ?
#
loop_
_entity_poly.entity_id
_entity_poly.type
_entity_poly.pdbx_seq_one_letter_code
_entity_poly.pdbx_strand_id
1 'polypeptide(L)'
;MPVESIGWEFDVLQANSFDDNYPRLEAVFVGIAPAVAYDAQNQPKFKRNIERRLRDLEKQLRRDHQADLSALGSADLAHNATIIQNLVADYHTQITQQILITGQLELESLTLAGEWPLFWNQTSTLVQQKDHEREPMPFSEPTPAPDAGPTTDHADDTDDPGTDNPYTPV
;
A
#
# COMPACT_ATOMS: atom_id res chain seq x y z
N MET A 1 -27.40 26.98 11.97
CA MET A 1 -26.00 26.76 11.56
C MET A 1 -26.03 25.99 10.26
N PRO A 2 -25.18 26.30 9.26
CA PRO A 2 -25.15 25.51 8.03
C PRO A 2 -24.71 24.08 8.34
N VAL A 3 -25.37 23.12 7.70
CA VAL A 3 -25.08 21.69 7.76
C VAL A 3 -24.31 21.36 6.49
N GLU A 4 -23.13 20.78 6.65
CA GLU A 4 -22.19 20.50 5.57
C GLU A 4 -21.93 19.00 5.44
N SER A 5 -21.70 18.53 4.22
CA SER A 5 -21.29 17.16 3.94
C SER A 5 -19.79 17.10 3.61
N ILE A 6 -19.08 16.14 4.16
CA ILE A 6 -17.64 15.95 3.97
C ILE A 6 -17.36 14.47 3.70
N GLY A 7 -16.80 14.17 2.53
CA GLY A 7 -16.34 12.83 2.17
C GLY A 7 -14.97 12.51 2.74
N TRP A 8 -14.74 11.24 3.06
CA TRP A 8 -13.47 10.71 3.51
C TRP A 8 -13.23 9.33 2.89
N GLU A 9 -12.03 9.11 2.37
CA GLU A 9 -11.67 7.90 1.64
C GLU A 9 -10.52 7.18 2.36
N PHE A 10 -10.69 5.88 2.58
CA PHE A 10 -9.69 5.00 3.16
C PHE A 10 -9.30 3.91 2.17
N ASP A 11 -8.11 4.04 1.59
CA ASP A 11 -7.49 3.00 0.77
C ASP A 11 -7.04 1.84 1.67
N VAL A 12 -7.70 0.69 1.53
CA VAL A 12 -7.51 -0.46 2.42
C VAL A 12 -6.16 -1.11 2.14
N LEU A 13 -5.87 -1.36 0.86
CA LEU A 13 -4.57 -1.81 0.38
C LEU A 13 -3.72 -0.59 0.03
N GLN A 14 -2.44 -0.56 0.43
CA GLN A 14 -1.55 0.55 0.08
C GLN A 14 -1.39 0.62 -1.44
N ALA A 15 -1.97 1.64 -2.05
CA ALA A 15 -1.80 1.93 -3.47
C ALA A 15 -0.36 2.41 -3.73
N ASN A 16 0.39 1.64 -4.50
CA ASN A 16 1.59 2.15 -5.19
C ASN A 16 1.24 2.69 -6.59
N SER A 17 -0.04 2.84 -6.97
CA SER A 17 -0.42 3.35 -8.29
C SER A 17 -1.75 4.09 -8.30
N PHE A 18 -1.84 5.08 -9.20
CA PHE A 18 -3.00 5.90 -9.57
C PHE A 18 -4.16 5.12 -10.22
N ASP A 19 -4.43 3.90 -9.77
CA ASP A 19 -5.52 3.07 -10.33
C ASP A 19 -6.75 3.20 -9.42
N ASP A 20 -7.84 3.75 -9.94
CA ASP A 20 -9.08 4.01 -9.18
C ASP A 20 -9.80 2.72 -8.74
N ASN A 21 -9.27 1.56 -9.14
CA ASN A 21 -9.86 0.25 -8.90
C ASN A 21 -9.45 -0.41 -7.57
N TYR A 22 -8.61 0.20 -6.72
CA TYR A 22 -8.25 -0.44 -5.44
C TYR A 22 -9.42 -0.47 -4.44
N PRO A 23 -9.52 -1.53 -3.62
CA PRO A 23 -10.56 -1.62 -2.60
C PRO A 23 -10.40 -0.51 -1.56
N ARG A 24 -11.45 0.29 -1.42
CA ARG A 24 -11.52 1.44 -0.50
C ARG A 24 -12.84 1.49 0.26
N LEU A 25 -12.79 2.11 1.43
CA LEU A 25 -13.96 2.48 2.22
C LEU A 25 -14.22 3.98 2.04
N GLU A 26 -15.45 4.34 1.69
CA GLU A 26 -15.89 5.73 1.56
C GLU A 26 -16.84 6.05 2.70
N ALA A 27 -16.48 7.05 3.50
CA ALA A 27 -17.28 7.53 4.61
C ALA A 27 -17.75 8.97 4.31
N VAL A 28 -19.06 9.20 4.36
CA VAL A 28 -19.65 10.53 4.21
C VAL A 28 -20.14 10.99 5.57
N PHE A 29 -19.70 12.17 5.98
CA PHE A 29 -20.05 12.77 7.26
C PHE A 29 -20.90 14.00 7.05
N VAL A 30 -21.84 14.21 7.95
CA VAL A 30 -22.63 15.44 8.03
C VAL A 30 -22.24 16.16 9.32
N GLY A 31 -21.89 17.44 9.21
CA GLY A 31 -21.39 18.19 10.35
C GLY A 31 -21.80 19.66 10.35
N ILE A 32 -21.64 20.27 11.52
CA ILE A 32 -21.79 21.70 11.74
C ILE A 32 -20.55 22.26 12.44
N ALA A 33 -20.42 23.58 12.49
CA ALA A 33 -19.45 24.21 13.38
C ALA A 33 -19.73 23.81 14.84
N PRO A 34 -18.72 23.41 15.64
CA PRO A 34 -17.29 23.58 15.41
C PRO A 34 -16.55 22.35 14.85
N ALA A 35 -17.21 21.28 14.41
CA ALA A 35 -16.51 20.11 13.86
C ALA A 35 -16.00 20.33 12.42
N VAL A 36 -16.71 21.18 11.67
CA VAL A 36 -16.40 21.57 10.29
C VAL A 36 -15.57 22.86 10.27
N ALA A 37 -14.64 22.93 9.34
CA ALA A 37 -13.88 24.11 8.95
C ALA A 37 -14.03 24.36 7.44
N TYR A 38 -13.51 25.48 6.96
CA TYR A 38 -13.48 25.80 5.53
C TYR A 38 -12.04 26.03 5.09
N ASP A 39 -11.72 25.65 3.85
CA ASP A 39 -10.43 25.95 3.24
C ASP A 39 -10.40 27.34 2.58
N ALA A 40 -9.32 27.63 1.84
CA ALA A 40 -9.16 28.91 1.15
C ALA A 40 -10.17 29.10 -0.01
N GLN A 41 -10.77 28.01 -0.49
CA GLN A 41 -11.78 27.98 -1.55
C GLN A 41 -13.21 27.91 -0.99
N ASN A 42 -13.37 28.09 0.33
CA ASN A 42 -14.63 27.99 1.05
C ASN A 42 -15.33 26.63 0.90
N GLN A 43 -14.55 25.56 0.70
CA GLN A 43 -15.07 24.18 0.72
C GLN A 43 -15.09 23.65 2.14
N PRO A 44 -16.16 22.92 2.55
CA PRO A 44 -16.23 22.31 3.86
C PRO A 44 -15.18 21.21 3.99
N LYS A 45 -14.49 21.19 5.12
CA LYS A 45 -13.54 20.13 5.49
C LYS A 45 -13.57 19.87 6.97
N PHE A 46 -13.03 18.73 7.38
CA PHE A 46 -12.86 18.45 8.80
C PHE A 46 -11.88 19.45 9.43
N LYS A 47 -12.04 19.68 10.73
CA LYS A 47 -10.94 20.27 11.49
C LYS A 47 -9.73 19.34 11.51
N ARG A 48 -8.54 19.96 11.51
CA ARG A 48 -7.24 19.27 11.48
C ARG A 48 -7.08 18.15 12.53
N ASN A 49 -7.66 18.31 13.72
CA ASN A 49 -7.61 17.28 14.76
C ASN A 49 -8.45 16.04 14.40
N ILE A 50 -9.60 16.23 13.76
CA ILE A 50 -10.48 15.14 13.29
C ILE A 50 -9.79 14.43 12.11
N GLU A 51 -9.26 15.18 11.13
CA GLU A 51 -8.49 14.61 10.01
C GLU A 51 -7.33 13.75 10.51
N ARG A 52 -6.57 14.24 11.50
CA ARG A 52 -5.44 13.49 12.06
C ARG A 52 -5.92 12.20 12.73
N ARG A 53 -7.00 12.25 13.50
CA ARG A 53 -7.58 11.05 14.14
C ARG A 53 -8.07 10.04 13.11
N LEU A 54 -8.72 10.48 12.04
CA LEU A 54 -9.12 9.61 10.93
C LEU A 54 -7.91 8.91 10.31
N ARG A 55 -6.84 9.65 9.98
CA ARG A 55 -5.60 9.06 9.45
C ARG A 55 -4.90 8.10 10.42
N ASP A 56 -4.92 8.42 11.71
CA ASP A 56 -4.35 7.55 12.74
C ASP A 56 -5.18 6.27 12.89
N LEU A 57 -6.52 6.37 12.80
CA LEU A 57 -7.45 5.24 12.78
C LEU A 57 -7.21 4.32 11.59
N GLU A 58 -7.09 4.85 10.37
CA GLU A 58 -6.80 4.06 9.17
C GLU A 58 -5.51 3.27 9.29
N LYS A 59 -4.45 3.92 9.79
CA LYS A 59 -3.17 3.25 10.03
C LYS A 59 -3.32 2.13 11.05
N GLN A 60 -4.12 2.35 12.09
CA GLN A 60 -4.38 1.35 13.11
C GLN A 60 -5.15 0.16 12.52
N LEU A 61 -6.26 0.39 11.82
CA LEU A 61 -7.05 -0.65 11.17
C LEU A 61 -6.24 -1.46 10.17
N ARG A 62 -5.41 -0.80 9.35
CA ARG A 62 -4.54 -1.52 8.40
C ARG A 62 -3.55 -2.44 9.12
N ARG A 63 -3.03 -2.04 10.28
CA ARG A 63 -2.15 -2.90 11.09
C ARG A 63 -2.93 -4.07 11.70
N ASP A 64 -4.10 -3.78 12.27
CA ASP A 64 -4.90 -4.78 12.99
C ASP A 64 -5.43 -5.87 12.05
N HIS A 65 -5.83 -5.48 10.83
CA HIS A 65 -6.30 -6.41 9.80
C HIS A 65 -5.20 -6.85 8.82
N GLN A 66 -3.92 -6.55 9.05
CA GLN A 66 -2.87 -6.82 8.06
C GLN A 66 -2.83 -8.30 7.61
N ALA A 67 -2.96 -9.22 8.56
CA ALA A 67 -2.96 -10.66 8.28
C ALA A 67 -4.18 -11.06 7.44
N ASP A 68 -5.38 -10.62 7.82
CA ASP A 68 -6.61 -10.90 7.09
C ASP A 68 -6.58 -10.28 5.68
N LEU A 69 -6.15 -9.02 5.56
CA LEU A 69 -6.01 -8.35 4.27
C LEU A 69 -5.00 -9.04 3.35
N SER A 70 -3.96 -9.68 3.91
CA SER A 70 -3.02 -10.49 3.13
C SER A 70 -3.60 -11.83 2.65
N ALA A 71 -4.67 -12.31 3.30
CA ALA A 71 -5.38 -13.53 2.93
C ALA A 71 -6.55 -13.29 1.95
N LEU A 72 -6.91 -12.03 1.71
CA LEU A 72 -7.91 -11.66 0.71
C LEU A 72 -7.53 -12.19 -0.67
N GLY A 73 -8.56 -12.61 -1.43
CA GLY A 73 -8.33 -13.28 -2.71
C GLY A 73 -7.84 -14.71 -2.52
N SER A 74 -8.13 -15.37 -1.41
CA SER A 74 -8.05 -16.83 -1.34
C SER A 74 -9.16 -17.49 -2.19
N ALA A 75 -9.08 -18.81 -2.39
CA ALA A 75 -10.15 -19.58 -3.03
C ALA A 75 -11.43 -19.69 -2.16
N ASP A 76 -11.36 -19.32 -0.88
CA ASP A 76 -12.48 -19.37 0.06
C ASP A 76 -13.27 -18.05 0.03
N LEU A 77 -14.36 -18.04 -0.73
CA LEU A 77 -15.27 -16.90 -0.86
C LEU A 77 -15.88 -16.49 0.49
N ALA A 78 -16.24 -17.44 1.35
CA ALA A 78 -16.88 -17.14 2.61
C ALA A 78 -15.89 -16.47 3.58
N HIS A 79 -14.65 -16.95 3.57
CA HIS A 79 -13.57 -16.32 4.34
C HIS A 79 -13.30 -14.90 3.85
N ASN A 80 -13.12 -14.68 2.54
CA ASN A 80 -12.87 -13.36 1.97
C ASN A 80 -14.01 -12.37 2.31
N ALA A 81 -15.27 -12.81 2.19
CA ALA A 81 -16.43 -11.98 2.56
C ALA A 81 -16.43 -11.62 4.06
N THR A 82 -16.02 -12.55 4.94
CA THR A 82 -15.91 -12.32 6.39
C THR A 82 -14.85 -11.27 6.71
N ILE A 83 -13.69 -11.31 6.04
CA ILE A 83 -12.62 -10.32 6.21
C ILE A 83 -13.14 -8.91 5.90
N ILE A 84 -13.84 -8.74 4.77
CA ILE A 84 -14.40 -7.46 4.36
C ILE A 84 -15.45 -6.98 5.37
N GLN A 85 -16.36 -7.86 5.79
CA GLN A 85 -17.38 -7.52 6.78
C GLN A 85 -16.78 -7.07 8.11
N ASN A 86 -15.77 -7.78 8.61
CA ASN A 86 -15.10 -7.44 9.86
C ASN A 86 -14.40 -6.08 9.75
N LEU A 87 -13.68 -5.82 8.65
CA LEU A 87 -13.04 -4.53 8.42
C LEU A 87 -14.05 -3.37 8.41
N VAL A 88 -15.18 -3.53 7.71
CA VAL A 88 -16.24 -2.50 7.66
C VAL A 88 -16.85 -2.28 9.05
N ALA A 89 -17.16 -3.37 9.76
CA ALA A 89 -17.76 -3.32 11.09
C ALA A 89 -16.82 -2.65 12.10
N ASP A 90 -15.53 -2.96 12.05
CA ASP A 90 -14.52 -2.37 12.91
C ASP A 90 -14.29 -0.90 12.56
N TYR A 91 -14.23 -0.54 11.26
CA TYR A 91 -14.11 0.86 10.87
C TYR A 91 -15.32 1.70 11.35
N HIS A 92 -16.53 1.20 11.14
CA HIS A 92 -17.75 1.83 11.63
C HIS A 92 -17.73 2.00 13.17
N THR A 93 -17.34 0.94 13.88
CA THR A 93 -17.25 0.94 15.35
C THR A 93 -16.27 2.00 15.84
N GLN A 94 -15.07 2.05 15.23
CA GLN A 94 -14.04 2.99 15.63
C GLN A 94 -14.36 4.44 15.25
N ILE A 95 -14.99 4.68 14.08
CA ILE A 95 -15.52 6.01 13.73
C ILE A 95 -16.50 6.46 14.81
N THR A 96 -17.45 5.60 15.18
CA THR A 96 -18.49 5.91 16.18
C THR A 96 -17.88 6.24 17.54
N GLN A 97 -16.83 5.51 17.95
CA GLN A 97 -16.20 5.68 19.27
C GLN A 97 -15.22 6.85 19.35
N GLN A 98 -14.49 7.16 18.26
CA GLN A 98 -13.33 8.06 18.31
C GLN A 98 -13.51 9.36 17.53
N ILE A 99 -14.40 9.37 16.53
CA ILE A 99 -14.52 10.45 15.54
C ILE A 99 -15.83 11.22 15.71
N LEU A 100 -16.97 10.52 15.83
CA LEU A 100 -18.28 11.16 15.89
C LEU A 100 -18.43 12.05 17.13
N ILE A 101 -19.19 13.13 16.97
CA ILE A 101 -19.47 14.10 18.02
C ILE A 101 -20.97 14.36 17.99
N THR A 102 -21.69 13.92 19.01
CA THR A 102 -23.15 14.03 19.08
C THR A 102 -23.63 15.45 18.79
N GLY A 103 -24.50 15.59 17.78
CA GLY A 103 -25.07 16.87 17.35
C GLY A 103 -24.09 17.84 16.68
N GLN A 104 -22.86 17.40 16.36
CA GLN A 104 -21.86 18.23 15.67
C GLN A 104 -21.24 17.54 14.46
N LEU A 105 -21.05 16.23 14.52
CA LEU A 105 -20.49 15.42 13.45
C LEU A 105 -21.06 14.00 13.51
N GLU A 106 -21.78 13.62 12.48
CA GLU A 106 -22.48 12.35 12.36
C GLU A 106 -22.05 11.65 11.06
N LEU A 107 -22.10 10.32 11.07
CA LEU A 107 -21.83 9.51 9.88
C LEU A 107 -23.15 9.36 9.10
N GLU A 108 -23.15 9.82 7.85
CA GLU A 108 -24.29 9.67 6.94
C GLU A 108 -24.26 8.32 6.25
N SER A 109 -23.10 7.93 5.70
CA SER A 109 -22.93 6.66 5.02
C SER A 109 -21.52 6.12 5.13
N LEU A 110 -21.42 4.79 5.09
CA LEU A 110 -20.16 4.07 4.90
C LEU A 110 -20.37 3.05 3.78
N THR A 111 -19.60 3.16 2.71
CA THR A 111 -19.75 2.35 1.49
C THR A 111 -18.44 1.70 1.09
N LEU A 112 -18.55 0.56 0.39
CA LEU A 112 -17.44 -0.07 -0.29
C LEU A 112 -17.31 0.52 -1.69
N ALA A 113 -16.09 0.86 -2.10
CA ALA A 113 -15.78 1.26 -3.46
C ALA A 113 -14.50 0.57 -3.97
N GLY A 114 -14.28 0.63 -5.29
CA GLY A 114 -13.22 -0.08 -5.98
C GLY A 114 -13.47 -1.60 -6.10
N GLU A 115 -12.43 -2.34 -6.48
CA GLU A 115 -12.46 -3.78 -6.70
C GLU A 115 -12.04 -4.55 -5.45
N TRP A 116 -12.98 -5.28 -4.88
CA TRP A 116 -12.74 -6.12 -3.71
C TRP A 116 -12.52 -7.57 -4.14
N PRO A 117 -11.34 -8.17 -3.87
CA PRO A 117 -11.06 -9.55 -4.24
C PRO A 117 -11.88 -10.53 -3.40
N LEU A 118 -13.01 -10.99 -3.96
CA LEU A 118 -13.90 -11.96 -3.32
C LEU A 118 -13.51 -13.41 -3.61
N PHE A 119 -12.91 -13.69 -4.76
CA PHE A 119 -12.52 -15.03 -5.17
C PHE A 119 -11.33 -14.99 -6.11
N TRP A 120 -10.33 -15.82 -5.84
CA TRP A 120 -9.25 -16.10 -6.77
C TRP A 120 -9.08 -17.61 -6.92
N ASN A 121 -9.19 -18.12 -8.14
CA ASN A 121 -9.00 -19.54 -8.37
C ASN A 121 -7.51 -19.90 -8.47
N GLN A 122 -6.82 -19.96 -7.32
CA GLN A 122 -5.41 -20.39 -7.24
C GLN A 122 -5.20 -21.85 -7.70
N THR A 123 -6.28 -22.65 -7.79
CA THR A 123 -6.20 -24.04 -8.26
C THR A 123 -6.28 -24.19 -9.77
N SER A 124 -6.62 -23.12 -10.50
CA SER A 124 -6.63 -23.15 -11.96
C SER A 124 -5.21 -23.30 -12.49
N THR A 125 -4.98 -24.30 -13.35
CA THR A 125 -3.68 -24.56 -13.97
C THR A 125 -3.14 -23.36 -14.73
N LEU A 126 -4.02 -22.61 -15.40
CA LEU A 126 -3.64 -21.39 -16.12
C LEU A 126 -3.23 -20.24 -15.17
N VAL A 127 -3.86 -20.15 -14.00
CA VAL A 127 -3.49 -19.15 -12.98
C VAL A 127 -2.12 -19.51 -12.40
N GLN A 128 -1.90 -20.78 -12.06
CA GLN A 128 -0.61 -21.28 -11.57
C GLN A 128 0.51 -21.08 -12.59
N GLN A 129 0.25 -21.35 -13.87
CA GLN A 129 1.22 -21.11 -14.94
C GLN A 129 1.54 -19.62 -15.06
N LYS A 130 0.54 -18.74 -15.04
CA LYS A 130 0.75 -17.28 -15.10
C LYS A 130 1.54 -16.77 -13.90
N ASP A 131 1.31 -17.33 -12.71
CA ASP A 131 2.02 -16.92 -11.50
C ASP A 131 3.47 -17.40 -11.52
N HIS A 132 3.76 -18.61 -12.03
CA HIS A 132 5.12 -19.10 -12.22
C HIS A 132 5.90 -18.27 -13.27
N GLU A 133 5.24 -17.83 -14.34
CA GLU A 133 5.86 -16.94 -15.35
C GLU A 133 6.19 -15.54 -14.80
N ARG A 134 5.60 -15.14 -13.66
CA ARG A 134 5.85 -13.87 -12.97
C ARG A 134 6.93 -13.95 -11.90
N GLU A 135 7.35 -15.15 -11.50
CA GLU A 135 8.47 -15.31 -10.57
C GLU A 135 9.74 -14.79 -11.25
N PRO A 136 10.46 -13.82 -10.65
CA PRO A 136 11.70 -13.34 -11.23
C PRO A 136 12.66 -14.53 -11.35
N MET A 137 13.12 -14.80 -12.57
CA MET A 137 14.09 -15.87 -12.81
C MET A 137 15.26 -15.70 -11.83
N PRO A 138 15.70 -16.78 -11.14
CA PRO A 138 16.80 -16.67 -10.21
C PRO A 138 17.99 -16.06 -10.96
N PHE A 139 18.57 -15.01 -10.40
CA PHE A 139 19.87 -14.54 -10.84
C PHE A 139 20.85 -15.71 -10.66
N SER A 140 21.22 -16.37 -11.75
CA SER A 140 22.39 -17.23 -11.75
C SER A 140 23.60 -16.32 -11.54
N GLU A 141 24.05 -16.16 -10.30
CA GLU A 141 25.40 -15.66 -10.06
C GLU A 141 26.36 -16.58 -10.85
N PRO A 142 27.26 -16.03 -11.69
CA PRO A 142 28.27 -16.83 -12.36
C PRO A 142 29.09 -17.54 -11.30
N THR A 143 29.09 -18.88 -11.30
CA THR A 143 29.99 -19.67 -10.46
C THR A 143 31.42 -19.18 -10.66
N PRO A 144 32.13 -18.71 -9.62
CA PRO A 144 33.52 -18.32 -9.78
C PRO A 144 34.30 -19.58 -10.20
N ALA A 145 35.01 -19.46 -11.32
CA ALA A 145 35.89 -20.53 -11.80
C ALA A 145 36.90 -20.86 -10.67
N PRO A 146 37.21 -22.15 -10.44
CA PRO A 146 38.15 -22.53 -9.40
C PRO A 146 39.54 -21.97 -9.74
N ASP A 147 40.13 -21.27 -8.77
CA ASP A 147 41.50 -20.74 -8.79
C ASP A 147 42.50 -21.78 -9.30
N ALA A 148 43.09 -21.52 -10.47
CA ALA A 148 44.32 -22.16 -10.87
C ALA A 148 45.47 -21.54 -10.05
N GLY A 149 45.93 -22.30 -9.06
CA GLY A 149 47.15 -22.01 -8.33
C GLY A 149 48.42 -22.01 -9.21
N PRO A 150 49.57 -21.67 -8.62
CA PRO A 150 50.57 -20.77 -9.19
C PRO A 150 51.59 -21.47 -10.10
N THR A 151 52.07 -20.77 -11.13
CA THR A 151 53.31 -21.11 -11.82
C THR A 151 54.23 -19.90 -11.91
N THR A 152 55.41 -20.08 -11.33
CA THR A 152 56.57 -19.21 -11.21
C THR A 152 57.33 -18.96 -12.51
N ASP A 153 57.88 -17.75 -12.62
CA ASP A 153 59.14 -17.30 -13.22
C ASP A 153 59.62 -17.81 -14.60
N HIS A 154 59.65 -16.87 -15.57
CA HIS A 154 60.85 -16.65 -16.39
C HIS A 154 60.93 -15.21 -16.90
N ALA A 155 62.13 -14.62 -16.75
CA ALA A 155 62.50 -13.27 -17.13
C ALA A 155 63.33 -13.26 -18.43
N ASP A 156 63.17 -12.21 -19.24
CA ASP A 156 64.19 -11.50 -20.05
C ASP A 156 63.47 -10.34 -20.79
N ASP A 157 63.79 -9.07 -20.51
CA ASP A 157 64.72 -8.16 -21.26
C ASP A 157 64.29 -7.94 -22.73
N THR A 158 64.16 -6.74 -23.32
CA THR A 158 64.81 -5.41 -23.11
C THR A 158 64.02 -4.28 -23.84
N ASP A 159 64.32 -3.01 -23.47
CA ASP A 159 64.26 -1.73 -24.24
C ASP A 159 62.97 -0.87 -24.40
N ASP A 160 62.81 0.09 -23.47
CA ASP A 160 62.80 1.59 -23.58
C ASP A 160 61.99 2.36 -24.67
N PRO A 161 61.77 3.70 -24.54
CA PRO A 161 60.84 4.42 -23.65
C PRO A 161 59.74 5.20 -24.41
N GLY A 162 58.66 5.58 -23.72
CA GLY A 162 57.67 6.50 -24.31
C GLY A 162 56.55 6.93 -23.38
N THR A 163 56.84 7.96 -22.58
CA THR A 163 55.98 9.11 -22.20
C THR A 163 54.49 8.93 -21.84
N ASP A 164 54.17 9.60 -20.72
CA ASP A 164 52.90 10.26 -20.37
C ASP A 164 51.80 9.47 -19.64
N ASN A 165 51.93 9.52 -18.31
CA ASN A 165 50.82 9.76 -17.37
C ASN A 165 50.13 11.10 -17.74
N PRO A 166 48.92 11.47 -17.25
CA PRO A 166 48.01 10.80 -16.31
C PRO A 166 46.53 10.86 -16.77
N TYR A 167 45.58 10.30 -16.02
CA TYR A 167 44.28 10.93 -15.66
C TYR A 167 43.35 9.90 -14.95
N THR A 168 43.18 10.06 -13.65
CA THR A 168 41.90 9.87 -12.95
C THR A 168 41.08 11.16 -13.15
N PRO A 169 39.74 11.14 -13.32
CA PRO A 169 38.73 10.84 -12.28
C PRO A 169 37.44 10.20 -12.87
N VAL A 170 36.28 9.97 -12.24
CA VAL A 170 35.56 10.43 -11.03
C VAL A 170 34.75 9.23 -10.52
#